data_AF-A0A1Z3HGM9-F1
#
_entry.id   AF-A0A1Z3HGM9-F1
#
_cell.length_a   1.000
_cell.length_b   1.000
_cell.length_c   1.000
_cell.angle_alpha   90.00
_cell.angle_beta   90.00
_cell.angle_gamma   90.00
#
_symmetry.space_group_name_H-M   'P 1'
#
loop_
_entity.id
_entity.type
_entity.pdbx_description
1 polymer ?
#
loop_
_entity_poly.entity_id
_entity_poly.type
_entity_poly.pdbx_seq_one_letter_code
_entity_poly.pdbx_strand_id
1 'polypeptide(L)' 'MTSATVFQVNAFWDADAAVWVATSEDVPGLVTEAESFDKLQQKLRGMVPELLVLNQPPLQIH' A
#
# COMPACT_ATOMS: atom_id res chain seq x y z
N MET A 1 23.20 10.30 -8.56
CA MET A 1 22.05 9.73 -9.28
C MET A 1 21.19 9.03 -8.24
N THR A 2 20.00 9.54 -7.93
CA THR A 2 19.08 8.85 -7.00
C THR A 2 18.47 7.65 -7.72
N SER A 3 18.54 6.47 -7.11
CA SER A 3 17.81 5.30 -7.61
C SER A 3 16.34 5.43 -7.23
N ALA A 4 15.42 5.16 -8.15
CA ALA A 4 14.00 5.11 -7.85
C ALA A 4 13.63 3.67 -7.43
N THR A 5 13.12 3.51 -6.22
CA THR A 5 12.56 2.23 -5.76
C THR A 5 11.10 2.14 -6.20
N VAL A 6 10.73 1.02 -6.81
CA VAL A 6 9.35 0.72 -7.24
C VAL A 6 8.76 -0.31 -6.29
N PHE A 7 7.50 -0.10 -5.88
CA PHE A 7 6.73 -1.01 -5.04
C PHE A 7 5.49 -1.48 -5.82
N GLN A 8 5.27 -2.78 -5.92
CA GLN A 8 4.14 -3.36 -6.63
C GLN A 8 2.97 -3.59 -5.67
N VAL A 9 1.79 -3.05 -6.02
CA VAL A 9 0.54 -3.27 -5.29
C VAL A 9 -0.41 -4.06 -6.19
N ASN A 10 -0.89 -5.19 -5.69
CA ASN A 10 -1.91 -6.00 -6.36
C ASN A 10 -3.28 -5.51 -5.92
N ALA A 11 -4.18 -5.33 -6.88
CA ALA A 11 -5.56 -4.99 -6.61
C ALA A 11 -6.50 -5.93 -7.37
N PHE A 12 -7.56 -6.38 -6.72
CA PHE A 12 -8.60 -7.18 -7.33
C PHE A 12 -9.99 -6.69 -6.89
N TRP A 13 -10.99 -6.95 -7.72
CA TRP A 13 -12.38 -6.68 -7.39
C TRP A 13 -12.97 -7.87 -6.65
N ASP A 14 -13.48 -7.63 -5.44
CA ASP A 14 -14.33 -8.54 -4.70
C ASP A 14 -15.79 -8.25 -5.07
N ALA A 15 -16.42 -9.18 -5.79
CA ALA A 15 -17.78 -9.02 -6.28
C ALA A 15 -18.84 -9.22 -5.19
N ASP A 16 -18.54 -10.00 -4.15
CA ASP A 16 -19.49 -10.28 -3.07
C ASP A 16 -19.61 -9.07 -2.14
N ALA A 17 -18.49 -8.40 -1.88
CA ALA A 17 -18.44 -7.17 -1.09
C ALA A 17 -18.63 -5.89 -1.93
N ALA A 18 -18.56 -5.99 -3.26
CA ALA A 18 -18.58 -4.87 -4.20
C ALA A 18 -17.52 -3.81 -3.88
N VAL A 19 -16.29 -4.25 -3.62
CA VAL A 19 -15.15 -3.38 -3.33
C VAL A 19 -13.90 -3.83 -4.08
N TRP A 20 -13.00 -2.89 -4.35
CA TRP A 20 -11.63 -3.18 -4.71
C TRP A 20 -10.82 -3.45 -3.45
N VAL A 21 -10.05 -4.53 -3.45
CA VAL A 21 -9.13 -4.91 -2.37
C VAL A 21 -7.69 -4.77 -2.87
N ALA A 22 -6.80 -4.20 -2.07
CA ALA A 22 -5.38 -4.06 -2.35
C ALA A 22 -4.50 -4.73 -1.30
N THR A 23 -3.47 -5.42 -1.77
CA THR A 23 -2.41 -6.04 -0.96
C THR A 23 -1.04 -5.90 -1.65
N SER A 24 0.05 -6.03 -0.91
CA SER A 24 1.41 -5.99 -1.46
C SER A 24 2.38 -6.77 -0.57
N GLU A 25 3.30 -7.52 -1.20
CA GLU A 25 4.45 -8.12 -0.51
C GLU A 25 5.58 -7.10 -0.31
N ASP A 26 5.68 -6.10 -1.19
CA ASP A 26 6.70 -5.05 -1.13
C ASP A 26 6.39 -4.00 -0.03
N VAL A 27 5.14 -3.92 0.42
CA VAL A 27 4.67 -3.00 1.48
C VAL A 27 4.08 -3.80 2.64
N PRO A 28 4.91 -4.20 3.62
CA PRO A 28 4.45 -4.98 4.76
C PRO A 28 3.28 -4.31 5.50
N GLY A 29 2.25 -5.10 5.81
CA GLY A 29 1.05 -4.61 6.47
C GLY A 29 0.04 -3.89 5.56
N LEU A 30 0.30 -3.80 4.25
CA LEU A 30 -0.67 -3.24 3.31
C LEU A 30 -1.82 -4.22 3.05
N VAL A 31 -2.96 -3.96 3.67
CA VAL A 31 -4.27 -4.54 3.34
C VAL A 31 -5.32 -3.45 3.45
N THR A 32 -6.01 -3.14 2.36
CA THR A 32 -7.08 -2.13 2.36
C THR A 32 -8.07 -2.35 1.24
N GLU A 33 -9.29 -1.82 1.39
CA GLU A 33 -10.34 -1.87 0.38
C GLU A 33 -11.01 -0.51 0.12
N ALA A 34 -11.72 -0.37 -1.00
CA ALA A 34 -12.62 0.75 -1.28
C ALA A 34 -13.67 0.40 -2.36
N GLU A 35 -14.84 1.04 -2.30
CA GLU A 35 -15.95 0.85 -3.25
C GLU A 35 -15.62 1.22 -4.71
N SER A 36 -14.54 1.96 -4.97
CA SER A 36 -14.09 2.30 -6.33
C SER A 36 -12.58 2.29 -6.43
N PHE A 37 -12.08 2.05 -7.64
CA PHE A 37 -10.64 2.00 -7.90
C PHE A 37 -9.97 3.35 -7.62
N ASP A 38 -10.62 4.47 -7.93
CA ASP A 38 -10.10 5.82 -7.63
C ASP A 38 -10.00 6.08 -6.13
N LYS A 39 -11.00 5.65 -5.34
CA LYS A 39 -10.96 5.76 -3.88
C LYS A 39 -9.86 4.88 -3.29
N LEU A 40 -9.67 3.67 -3.83
CA LEU A 40 -8.58 2.79 -3.43
C LEU A 40 -7.22 3.45 -3.69
N GLN A 41 -7.01 4.01 -4.88
CA GLN A 41 -5.78 4.74 -5.22
C GLN A 41 -5.53 5.92 -4.28
N GLN A 42 -6.56 6.69 -3.92
CA GLN A 42 -6.41 7.79 -2.96
C GLN A 42 -5.97 7.30 -1.58
N LYS A 43 -6.55 6.20 -1.08
CA LYS A 43 -6.12 5.59 0.19
C LYS A 43 -4.66 5.13 0.13
N LEU A 44 -4.25 4.48 -0.96
CA LEU A 44 -2.89 3.96 -1.14
C LEU A 44 -1.83 5.08 -1.07
N ARG A 45 -2.12 6.28 -1.60
CA ARG A 45 -1.19 7.43 -1.56
C ARG A 45 -0.81 7.86 -0.14
N GLY A 46 -1.69 7.64 0.84
CA GLY A 46 -1.40 7.93 2.25
C GLY A 46 -0.84 6.72 2.99
N MET A 47 -1.47 5.56 2.83
CA MET A 47 -1.13 4.36 3.60
C MET A 47 0.24 3.79 3.24
N VAL A 48 0.62 3.77 1.95
CA VAL A 48 1.88 3.13 1.52
C VAL A 48 3.10 3.82 2.14
N PRO A 49 3.26 5.16 2.06
CA PRO A 49 4.38 5.83 2.73
C PRO A 49 4.42 5.59 4.24
N GLU A 50 3.26 5.63 4.90
CA GLU A 50 3.16 5.42 6.36
C GLU A 50 3.63 4.01 6.75
N LEU A 51 3.13 2.99 6.06
CA LEU A 51 3.50 1.60 6.32
C LEU A 51 4.98 1.34 6.03
N LEU A 52 5.56 1.95 5.00
CA LEU A 52 6.99 1.83 4.73
C LEU A 52 7.82 2.42 5.87
N VAL A 53 7.46 3.60 6.39
CA VAL A 53 8.16 4.22 7.54
C VAL A 53 8.04 3.38 8.81
N LEU A 54 6.85 2.83 9.08
CA LEU A 54 6.60 2.02 10.28
C LEU A 54 7.35 0.68 10.26
N ASN A 55 7.46 0.04 9.09
CA ASN A 55 8.08 -1.28 8.96
C ASN A 55 9.56 -1.23 8.60
N GLN A 56 10.06 -0.09 8.12
CA GLN A 56 11.49 0.16 7.90
C GLN A 56 11.92 1.37 8.73
N PRO A 57 11.83 1.28 10.08
CA PRO A 57 12.22 2.39 10.93
C PRO A 57 13.69 2.72 10.64
N PRO A 58 14.06 4.02 10.54
CA PRO A 58 15.45 4.40 10.39
C PRO A 58 16.24 3.73 11.52
N LEU A 59 17.37 3.10 11.17
CA LEU A 59 18.28 2.44 12.10
C LEU A 59 18.50 3.36 13.31
N GLN A 60 17.88 3.03 14.44
CA GLN A 60 18.14 3.73 15.70
C GLN A 60 19.54 3.34 16.13
N ILE A 61 20.51 4.20 15.82
CA ILE A 61 21.84 4.13 16.41
C ILE A 61 21.64 4.40 17.91
N HIS A 62 21.71 3.35 18.73
CA HIS A 62 21.87 3.46 20.18
C HIS A 62 23.36 3.55 20.52
#